data_AF-A0A2K3KUP2-F1
#
_entry.id   AF-A0A2K3KUP2-F1
#
_cell.length_a   1.000
_cell.length_b   1.000
_cell.length_c   1.000
_cell.angle_alpha   90.00
_cell.angle_beta   90.00
_cell.angle_gamma   90.00
#
_symmetry.space_group_name_H-M   'P 1'
#
loop_
_entity.id
_entity.type
_entity.pdbx_description
1 polymer ?
#
loop_
_entity_poly.entity_id
_entity_poly.type
_entity_poly.pdbx_seq_one_letter_code
_entity_poly.pdbx_strand_id
1 'polypeptide(L)' 'MVIDKDGKVTGEIKPNRDYSKDEDDLALGNSKALNAIFNGVDINMF' A
#
# COMPACT_ATOMS: atom_id res chain seq x y z
N MET A 1 -22.92 16.23 8.49
CA MET A 1 -22.09 16.61 7.33
C MET A 1 -20.68 16.73 7.85
N VAL A 2 -19.78 15.88 7.37
CA VAL A 2 -18.40 15.86 7.87
C VAL A 2 -17.49 16.39 6.77
N ILE A 3 -16.53 17.22 7.14
CA ILE A 3 -15.60 17.86 6.21
C ILE A 3 -14.24 17.22 6.45
N ASP A 4 -13.64 16.64 5.41
CA ASP A 4 -12.30 16.07 5.52
C ASP A 4 -11.22 17.17 5.57
N LYS A 5 -9.96 16.75 5.75
CA LYS A 5 -8.81 17.66 5.86
C LYS A 5 -8.56 18.47 4.57
N ASP A 6 -9.12 18.02 3.46
CA ASP A 6 -9.02 18.65 2.13
C ASP A 6 -10.25 19.53 1.81
N GLY A 7 -11.13 19.75 2.80
CA GLY A 7 -12.31 20.61 2.66
C GLY A 7 -13.46 19.97 1.89
N LYS A 8 -13.41 18.66 1.62
CA LYS A 8 -14.46 17.95 0.89
C LYS A 8 -15.50 17.40 1.87
N VAL A 9 -16.75 17.54 1.45
CA VAL A 9 -17.91 17.03 2.19
C VAL A 9 -17.97 15.52 2.03
N THR A 10 -17.84 14.79 3.14
CA THR A 10 -17.95 13.35 3.19
C THR A 10 -19.09 12.92 4.12
N GLY A 11 -19.65 11.74 3.83
CA GLY A 11 -20.64 11.10 4.71
C GLY A 11 -19.98 10.39 5.91
N GLU A 12 -18.69 10.04 5.79
CA GLU A 12 -17.94 9.24 6.76
C GLU A 12 -16.46 9.66 6.75
N ILE A 13 -15.84 9.76 7.94
CA ILE A 13 -14.37 9.90 8.05
C ILE A 13 -13.80 8.49 8.02
N LYS A 14 -12.93 8.18 7.04
CA LYS A 14 -12.17 6.93 7.07
C LYS A 14 -11.30 6.93 8.34
N PRO A 15 -11.33 5.87 9.17
CA PRO A 15 -10.46 5.81 10.32
C PRO A 15 -9.01 5.94 9.85
N ASN A 16 -8.24 6.79 10.55
CA ASN A 16 -6.81 6.82 10.33
C ASN A 16 -6.27 5.44 10.72
N ARG A 17 -5.71 4.70 9.75
CA ARG A 17 -5.06 3.44 10.05
C ARG A 17 -3.63 3.78 10.46
N ASP A 18 -3.34 3.55 11.73
CA ASP A 18 -1.96 3.52 12.20
C ASP A 18 -1.38 2.19 11.74
N TYR A 19 -0.57 2.23 10.68
CA TYR A 19 0.16 1.05 10.23
C TYR A 19 1.28 0.77 11.24
N SER A 20 1.38 -0.48 11.70
CA SER A 20 2.49 -0.87 12.56
C SER A 20 3.78 -0.89 11.74
N LYS A 21 4.92 -0.66 12.40
CA LYS A 21 6.24 -0.86 11.80
C LYS A 21 6.39 -2.25 11.18
N ASP A 22 5.78 -3.26 11.79
CA ASP A 22 5.78 -4.63 11.26
C ASP A 22 4.99 -4.76 9.95
N GLU A 23 3.89 -4.00 9.79
CA GLU A 23 3.10 -3.98 8.55
C GLU A 23 3.85 -3.24 7.44
N ASP A 24 4.55 -2.17 7.76
CA ASP A 24 5.42 -1.44 6.82
C ASP A 24 6.60 -2.31 6.35
N ASP A 25 7.27 -3.00 7.27
CA ASP A 25 8.38 -3.89 6.95
C ASP A 25 7.93 -5.08 6.10
N LEU A 26 6.74 -5.64 6.39
CA LEU A 26 6.13 -6.70 5.58
C LEU A 26 5.73 -6.20 4.19
N ALA A 27 5.12 -5.02 4.10
CA ALA A 27 4.75 -4.40 2.82
C ALA A 27 5.99 -4.12 1.96
N LEU A 28 7.08 -3.66 2.57
CA LEU A 28 8.36 -3.44 1.89
C LEU A 28 8.98 -4.75 1.41
N GLY A 29 8.95 -5.79 2.23
CA GLY A 29 9.41 -7.14 1.87
C GLY A 29 8.63 -7.72 0.69
N ASN A 30 7.30 -7.60 0.73
CA ASN A 30 6.41 -8.05 -0.34
C ASN A 30 6.63 -7.27 -1.64
N SER A 31 6.80 -5.94 -1.56
CA SER A 31 7.11 -5.11 -2.72
C SER A 31 8.42 -5.54 -3.38
N LYS A 32 9.46 -5.82 -2.61
CA LYS A 32 10.75 -6.32 -3.12
C LYS A 32 10.62 -7.71 -3.73
N ALA A 33 9.89 -8.62 -3.10
CA ALA A 33 9.66 -9.96 -3.61
C ALA A 33 8.89 -9.94 -4.94
N LEU A 34 7.82 -9.16 -5.03
CA LEU A 34 7.09 -8.96 -6.29
C LEU A 34 7.97 -8.33 -7.36
N ASN A 35 8.73 -7.28 -7.01
CA ASN A 35 9.65 -6.64 -7.95
C ASN A 35 10.73 -7.61 -8.46
N ALA A 36 11.22 -8.52 -7.61
CA ALA A 36 12.15 -9.57 -7.99
C ALA A 36 11.48 -10.64 -8.86
N ILE A 37 10.21 -10.98 -8.63
CA ILE A 37 9.46 -11.88 -9.50
C ILE A 37 9.26 -11.23 -10.87
N PHE A 38 8.84 -9.96 -10.93
CA PHE A 38 8.57 -9.28 -12.20
C PHE A 38 9.82 -8.90 -12.99
N ASN A 39 10.94 -8.58 -12.34
CA ASN A 39 12.19 -8.25 -13.02
C ASN A 39 13.20 -9.41 -13.09
N GLY A 40 13.04 -10.44 -12.27
CA GLY A 40 13.94 -11.59 -12.17
C GLY A 40 13.36 -12.88 -12.75
N VAL A 41 12.07 -12.90 -13.12
CA VAL A 41 11.61 -13.83 -14.16
C VAL A 41 12.31 -13.39 -15.44
N ASP A 42 13.36 -14.12 -15.81
CA ASP A 42 13.92 -14.08 -17.15
C ASP A 42 12.74 -14.27 -18.11
N ILE A 43 12.47 -13.24 -18.93
CA ILE A 43 11.40 -13.24 -19.94
C ILE A 43 11.59 -14.40 -20.95
N ASN A 44 12.74 -15.09 -20.92
CA ASN A 44 13.07 -16.25 -21.75
C ASN A 44 12.85 -17.62 -21.09
N MET A 45 12.08 -17.74 -20.00
CA MET A 45 11.71 -19.05 -19.43
C MET A 45 10.59 -19.78 -20.19
N PHE A 46 10.22 -19.33 -21.39
CA PHE A 46 9.35 -20.03 -22.34
C PHE A 46 9.95 -20.03 -23.73
#